data_AF-A0A815X7C1-F1
#
_entry.id   AF-A0A815X7C1-F1
#
_cell.length_a   1.000
_cell.length_b   1.000
_cell.length_c   1.000
_cell.angle_alpha   90.00
_cell.angle_beta   90.00
_cell.angle_gamma   90.00
#
_symmetry.space_group_name_H-M   'P 1'
#
loop_
_entity.id
_entity.type
_entity.pdbx_description
1 polymer ?
#
loop_
_entity_poly.entity_id
_entity_poly.type
_entity_poly.pdbx_seq_one_letter_code
_entity_poly.pdbx_strand_id
1 'polypeptide(L)'
;MTMIIYASILLLLISTINGQQSVCKANETFRGCGANCVETCDFKPHICMAVCKSGCFCNDGYVRQSSAADSPCVKRETCKQKEDTSVCGANEEYRTCGSACVETCTFKPQICTEQCVAGCFCKNGHVRRDSNKKSSCVKRQEC
;
A
#
# COMPACT_ATOMS: atom_id res chain seq x y z
N MET A 1 -57.11 -16.92 12.06
CA MET A 1 -56.03 -17.86 11.70
C MET A 1 -55.34 -17.49 10.39
N THR A 2 -56.10 -17.21 9.33
CA THR A 2 -55.59 -16.72 8.03
C THR A 2 -54.75 -15.44 8.12
N MET A 3 -55.16 -14.45 8.92
CA MET A 3 -54.39 -13.21 9.13
C MET A 3 -53.01 -13.42 9.75
N ILE A 4 -52.86 -14.43 10.62
CA ILE A 4 -51.59 -14.78 11.26
C ILE A 4 -50.65 -15.42 10.23
N ILE A 5 -51.21 -16.24 9.32
CA ILE A 5 -50.48 -16.89 8.23
C ILE A 5 -49.98 -15.84 7.22
N TYR A 6 -50.81 -14.85 6.87
CA TYR A 6 -50.38 -13.76 5.99
C TYR A 6 -49.29 -12.89 6.62
N ALA A 7 -49.39 -12.60 7.93
CA ALA A 7 -48.38 -11.83 8.65
C ALA A 7 -47.03 -12.56 8.72
N SER A 8 -47.02 -13.88 8.96
CA SER A 8 -45.78 -14.65 8.99
C SER A 8 -45.15 -14.83 7.60
N ILE A 9 -45.95 -15.04 6.55
CA ILE A 9 -45.46 -15.07 5.17
C ILE A 9 -44.87 -13.71 4.77
N LEU A 10 -45.53 -12.60 5.13
CA LEU A 10 -45.03 -11.25 4.85
C LEU A 10 -43.69 -10.99 5.57
N LEU A 11 -43.54 -11.39 6.83
CA LEU A 11 -42.28 -11.27 7.58
C LEU A 11 -41.14 -12.11 6.98
N LEU A 12 -41.44 -13.31 6.50
CA LEU A 12 -40.46 -14.16 5.81
C LEU A 12 -40.05 -13.56 4.46
N LEU A 13 -40.99 -12.95 3.72
CA LEU A 13 -40.68 -12.22 2.49
C LEU A 13 -39.81 -10.99 2.77
N ILE A 14 -40.11 -10.19 3.80
CA ILE A 14 -39.29 -9.03 4.22
C ILE A 14 -37.85 -9.45 4.60
N SER A 15 -37.69 -10.64 5.19
CA SER A 15 -36.37 -11.19 5.53
C SER A 15 -35.53 -11.56 4.29
N THR A 16 -36.17 -11.85 3.15
CA THR A 16 -35.51 -12.22 1.89
C THR A 16 -35.17 -11.04 0.97
N ILE A 17 -35.70 -9.83 1.24
CA ILE A 17 -35.42 -8.61 0.44
C ILE A 17 -34.27 -7.76 0.98
N ASN A 18 -33.62 -8.14 2.08
CA ASN A 18 -32.39 -7.50 2.52
C ASN A 18 -31.21 -7.94 1.63
N GLY A 19 -31.22 -7.44 0.40
CA GLY A 19 -30.06 -7.41 -0.46
C GLY A 19 -28.89 -6.84 0.33
N GLN A 20 -27.79 -7.60 0.30
CA GLN A 20 -26.53 -7.39 0.97
C GLN A 20 -26.11 -5.92 0.95
N GLN A 21 -26.56 -5.15 1.94
CA GLN A 21 -26.16 -3.77 2.10
C GLN A 21 -24.64 -3.80 2.29
N SER A 22 -23.93 -3.11 1.40
CA SER A 22 -22.47 -3.06 1.41
C SER A 22 -22.01 -2.25 2.62
N VAL A 23 -22.17 -2.80 3.82
CA VAL A 23 -21.80 -2.18 5.08
C VAL A 23 -20.28 -2.22 5.14
N CYS A 24 -19.67 -1.06 4.93
CA CYS A 24 -18.24 -0.89 5.13
C CYS A 24 -17.89 -0.91 6.62
N LYS A 25 -16.65 -1.29 6.93
CA LYS A 25 -16.13 -1.33 8.29
C LYS A 25 -15.87 0.09 8.80
N ALA A 26 -15.41 0.19 10.05
CA ALA A 26 -15.04 1.46 10.64
C ALA A 26 -13.97 2.19 9.78
N ASN A 27 -14.15 3.50 9.64
CA ASN A 27 -13.26 4.41 8.89
C ASN A 27 -13.14 4.13 7.38
N GLU A 28 -14.11 3.43 6.79
CA GLU A 28 -14.26 3.32 5.34
C GLU A 28 -15.69 3.60 4.90
N THR A 29 -15.83 4.16 3.70
CA THR A 29 -17.11 4.51 3.09
C THR A 29 -17.27 3.79 1.77
N PHE A 30 -18.49 3.31 1.50
CA PHE A 30 -18.82 2.71 0.21
C PHE A 30 -18.82 3.79 -0.86
N ARG A 31 -18.07 3.57 -1.94
CA ARG A 31 -18.11 4.42 -3.13
C ARG A 31 -18.37 3.53 -4.34
N GLY A 32 -19.31 3.96 -5.20
CA GLY A 32 -19.54 3.31 -6.50
C GLY A 32 -18.36 3.45 -7.46
N CYS A 33 -17.50 4.45 -7.22
CA CYS A 33 -16.31 4.73 -8.02
C CYS A 33 -15.24 5.31 -7.09
N GLY A 34 -14.23 4.50 -6.74
CA GLY A 34 -13.05 4.92 -5.99
C GLY A 34 -11.76 4.42 -6.64
N ALA A 35 -10.62 4.85 -6.11
CA ALA A 35 -9.31 4.57 -6.70
C ALA A 35 -9.06 3.07 -6.92
N ASN A 36 -8.53 2.70 -8.09
CA ASN A 36 -8.18 1.31 -8.40
C ASN A 36 -7.06 0.78 -7.49
N CYS A 37 -6.10 1.64 -7.15
CA CYS A 37 -4.99 1.36 -6.24
C CYS A 37 -5.44 1.31 -4.77
N VAL A 38 -4.64 0.67 -3.92
CA VAL A 38 -4.86 0.62 -2.47
C VAL A 38 -3.67 1.25 -1.79
N GLU A 39 -3.94 2.25 -0.95
CA GLU A 39 -2.94 2.85 -0.08
C GLU A 39 -2.90 2.09 1.25
N THR A 40 -1.70 1.71 1.69
CA THR A 40 -1.48 0.99 2.95
C THR A 40 -0.49 1.74 3.85
N CYS A 41 -0.26 1.22 5.05
CA CYS A 41 0.80 1.72 5.92
C CYS A 41 2.20 1.55 5.30
N ASP A 42 2.45 0.46 4.56
CA ASP A 42 3.77 0.18 3.95
C ASP A 42 3.91 0.73 2.51
N PHE A 43 2.81 1.16 1.88
CA PHE A 43 2.81 1.53 0.46
C PHE A 43 1.91 2.73 0.19
N LYS A 44 2.51 3.78 -0.37
CA LYS A 44 1.82 4.96 -0.88
C LYS A 44 1.98 5.02 -2.41
N PRO A 45 0.94 4.70 -3.20
CA PRO A 45 1.02 4.81 -4.65
C PRO A 45 1.15 6.29 -5.08
N HIS A 46 2.14 6.59 -5.93
CA HIS A 46 2.29 7.92 -6.53
C HIS A 46 1.31 8.17 -7.67
N ILE A 47 0.98 7.12 -8.43
CA ILE A 47 0.08 7.18 -9.58
C ILE A 47 -0.93 6.06 -9.44
N CYS A 48 -2.20 6.39 -9.62
CA CYS A 48 -3.27 5.43 -9.73
C CYS A 48 -3.90 5.56 -11.11
N MET A 49 -4.17 4.43 -11.77
CA MET A 49 -4.87 4.45 -13.06
C MET A 49 -6.21 5.17 -12.89
N ALA A 50 -6.61 5.97 -13.89
CA ALA A 50 -7.88 6.69 -13.91
C ALA A 50 -9.11 5.78 -14.11
N VAL A 51 -8.95 4.48 -13.89
CA VAL A 51 -10.03 3.50 -13.83
C VAL A 51 -10.48 3.41 -12.38
N CYS A 52 -11.78 3.50 -12.12
CA CYS A 52 -12.30 3.33 -10.77
C CYS A 52 -12.92 1.95 -10.56
N LYS A 53 -12.95 1.52 -9.30
CA LYS A 53 -13.67 0.32 -8.85
C LYS A 53 -14.73 0.72 -7.83
N SER A 54 -15.82 -0.03 -7.75
CA SER A 54 -16.77 0.09 -6.64
C SER A 54 -16.26 -0.67 -5.42
N GLY A 55 -16.62 -0.22 -4.22
CA GLY A 55 -16.27 -0.91 -2.98
C GLY A 55 -16.12 0.02 -1.77
N CYS A 56 -15.57 -0.52 -0.69
CA CYS A 56 -15.25 0.23 0.52
C CYS A 56 -13.84 0.82 0.45
N PHE A 57 -13.74 2.11 0.75
CA PHE A 57 -12.48 2.84 0.71
C PHE A 57 -12.26 3.58 2.02
N CYS A 58 -11.02 3.58 2.50
CA CYS A 58 -10.66 4.36 3.68
C CYS A 58 -11.04 5.83 3.48
N ASN A 59 -11.56 6.43 4.55
CA ASN A 59 -11.88 7.85 4.59
C ASN A 59 -10.60 8.69 4.54
N ASP A 60 -10.73 9.97 4.23
CA ASP A 60 -9.58 10.88 4.14
C ASP A 60 -8.78 10.89 5.46
N GLY A 61 -7.45 10.79 5.35
CA GLY A 61 -6.54 10.66 6.48
C GLY A 61 -6.35 9.23 7.01
N TYR A 62 -7.13 8.26 6.50
CA TYR A 62 -6.98 6.85 6.84
C TYR A 62 -6.37 6.05 5.69
N VAL A 63 -5.60 5.03 6.04
CA VAL A 63 -4.98 4.09 5.11
C VAL A 63 -5.17 2.66 5.59
N ARG A 64 -5.14 1.67 4.69
CA ARG A 64 -5.26 0.27 5.12
C ARG A 64 -4.02 -0.14 5.89
N GLN A 65 -4.21 -0.84 7.00
CA GLN A 65 -3.07 -1.29 7.81
C GLN A 65 -2.13 -2.22 7.02
N SER A 66 -2.67 -3.02 6.10
CA SER A 66 -1.95 -3.97 5.24
C SER A 66 -2.73 -4.25 3.94
N SER A 67 -2.13 -5.01 3.02
CA SER A 67 -2.77 -5.47 1.78
C SER A 67 -3.77 -6.61 1.96
N ALA A 68 -3.96 -7.11 3.18
CA ALA A 68 -4.94 -8.16 3.46
C ALA A 68 -6.37 -7.66 3.18
N ALA A 69 -7.22 -8.52 2.61
CA ALA A 69 -8.58 -8.18 2.20
C ALA A 69 -9.43 -7.55 3.32
N ASP A 70 -9.20 -8.00 4.56
CA ASP A 70 -9.95 -7.56 5.74
C ASP A 70 -9.28 -6.47 6.57
N SER A 71 -8.15 -5.94 6.11
CA SER A 71 -7.31 -5.01 6.87
C SER A 71 -8.05 -3.71 7.22
N PRO A 72 -8.01 -3.25 8.49
CA PRO A 72 -8.73 -2.07 8.93
C PRO A 72 -8.11 -0.78 8.35
N CYS A 73 -8.94 0.25 8.23
CA CYS A 73 -8.49 1.61 7.95
C CYS A 73 -8.05 2.27 9.25
N VAL A 74 -6.76 2.61 9.34
CA VAL A 74 -6.12 3.26 10.48
C VAL A 74 -5.63 4.64 10.08
N LYS A 75 -5.48 5.56 11.04
CA LYS A 75 -4.89 6.87 10.74
C LYS A 75 -3.44 6.69 10.32
N ARG A 76 -2.98 7.46 9.35
CA ARG A 76 -1.60 7.34 8.86
C ARG A 76 -0.57 7.55 9.96
N GLU A 77 -0.79 8.45 10.91
CA GLU A 77 0.13 8.63 12.05
C GLU A 77 0.18 7.44 13.01
N THR A 78 -0.87 6.60 13.02
CA THR A 78 -0.98 5.40 13.87
C THR A 78 -0.55 4.12 13.18
N CYS A 79 -0.27 4.18 11.88
CA CYS A 79 0.55 3.15 11.27
C CYS A 79 1.73 2.99 12.20
N LYS A 80 1.98 1.76 12.68
CA LYS A 80 3.26 1.46 13.29
C LYS A 80 4.24 1.92 12.24
N GLN A 81 4.83 3.09 12.46
CA GLN A 81 6.07 3.38 11.81
C GLN A 81 6.83 2.14 12.20
N LYS A 82 7.24 1.34 11.22
CA LYS A 82 8.55 0.78 11.40
C LYS A 82 9.34 2.03 11.76
N GLU A 83 9.64 2.22 13.04
CA GLU A 83 10.94 2.77 13.37
C GLU A 83 11.83 2.07 12.36
N ASP A 84 12.33 2.83 11.39
CA ASP A 84 13.09 2.37 10.24
C ASP A 84 14.40 1.78 10.79
N THR A 85 14.23 0.64 11.45
CA THR A 85 15.18 -0.27 12.05
C THR A 85 15.32 -1.46 11.11
N SER A 86 14.92 -1.31 9.84
CA SER A 86 15.81 -1.77 8.77
C SER A 86 17.01 -0.84 8.83
N VAL A 87 17.92 -1.14 9.76
CA VAL A 87 19.25 -0.55 9.87
C VAL A 87 19.89 -0.76 8.51
N CYS A 88 19.70 0.21 7.60
CA CYS A 88 20.39 0.21 6.34
C CYS A 88 21.89 0.10 6.67
N GLY A 89 22.63 -0.61 5.82
CA GLY A 89 24.04 -0.84 6.05
C GLY A 89 24.83 0.46 6.17
N ALA A 90 26.10 0.34 6.52
CA ALA A 90 27.00 1.50 6.47
C ALA A 90 26.93 2.18 5.09
N ASN A 91 26.80 3.51 5.10
CA ASN A 91 26.65 4.35 3.90
C ASN A 91 25.39 4.10 3.07
N GLU A 92 24.35 3.52 3.68
CA GLU A 92 23.02 3.43 3.10
C GLU A 92 22.04 4.35 3.81
N GLU A 93 21.00 4.76 3.10
CA GLU A 93 19.85 5.48 3.61
C GLU A 93 18.57 4.80 3.14
N TYR A 94 17.60 4.68 4.05
CA TYR A 94 16.28 4.21 3.66
C TYR A 94 15.57 5.32 2.90
N ARG A 95 15.00 4.99 1.75
CA ARG A 95 14.12 5.90 1.00
C ARG A 95 12.84 5.16 0.68
N THR A 96 11.71 5.82 0.89
CA THR A 96 10.40 5.35 0.39
C THR A 96 10.30 5.44 -1.12
N CYS A 97 11.18 6.24 -1.74
CA CYS A 97 11.31 6.39 -3.18
C CYS A 97 12.78 6.52 -3.60
N GLY A 98 13.31 5.49 -4.24
CA GLY A 98 14.61 5.52 -4.90
C GLY A 98 14.58 4.79 -6.24
N SER A 99 15.62 5.03 -7.05
CA SER A 99 15.77 4.43 -8.39
C SER A 99 15.80 2.91 -8.34
N ALA A 100 14.98 2.25 -9.17
CA ALA A 100 15.05 0.81 -9.38
C ALA A 100 16.36 0.35 -10.06
N CYS A 101 17.06 1.25 -10.78
CA CYS A 101 18.38 0.96 -11.34
C CYS A 101 19.47 1.31 -10.35
N VAL A 102 20.07 0.28 -9.79
CA VAL A 102 21.16 0.40 -8.82
C VAL A 102 22.47 0.63 -9.57
N GLU A 103 23.18 1.71 -9.24
CA GLU A 103 24.56 1.92 -9.67
C GLU A 103 25.51 1.04 -8.83
N THR A 104 26.42 0.35 -9.50
CA THR A 104 27.45 -0.47 -8.88
C THR A 104 28.86 -0.02 -9.30
N CYS A 105 29.90 -0.59 -8.68
CA CYS A 105 31.29 -0.33 -9.08
C CYS A 105 31.57 -0.62 -10.56
N THR A 106 30.94 -1.65 -11.13
CA THR A 106 31.16 -2.10 -12.51
C THR A 106 30.09 -1.63 -13.48
N PHE A 107 28.96 -1.11 -12.99
CA PHE A 107 27.82 -0.76 -13.82
C PHE A 107 27.24 0.60 -13.44
N LYS A 108 27.22 1.51 -14.42
CA LYS A 108 26.53 2.80 -14.33
C LYS A 108 25.40 2.85 -15.36
N PRO A 109 24.13 2.72 -14.96
CA PRO A 109 23.01 2.77 -15.89
C PRO A 109 22.95 4.13 -16.58
N GLN A 110 22.95 4.14 -17.92
CA GLN A 110 22.77 5.36 -18.73
C GLN A 110 21.29 5.73 -18.86
N ILE A 111 20.43 4.72 -18.90
CA ILE A 111 18.98 4.86 -18.98
C ILE A 111 18.41 4.14 -17.76
N CYS A 112 17.52 4.79 -17.05
CA CYS A 112 16.76 4.17 -15.97
C CYS A 112 15.28 4.52 -16.10
N THR A 113 14.42 3.59 -15.67
CA THR A 113 12.99 3.85 -15.57
C THR A 113 12.74 4.78 -14.39
N GLU A 114 11.71 5.64 -14.48
CA GLU A 114 11.27 6.49 -13.35
C GLU A 114 10.50 5.68 -12.27
N GLN A 115 10.79 4.39 -12.17
CA GLN A 115 10.20 3.52 -11.18
C GLN A 115 10.74 3.87 -9.80
N CYS A 116 9.81 4.24 -8.93
CA CYS A 116 10.05 4.55 -7.53
C CYS A 116 9.89 3.27 -6.70
N VAL A 117 10.99 2.79 -6.11
CA VAL A 117 10.97 1.63 -5.21
C VAL A 117 11.44 2.02 -3.81
N ALA A 118 10.84 1.43 -2.78
CA ALA A 118 11.26 1.64 -1.40
C ALA A 118 12.38 0.67 -1.01
N GLY A 119 13.36 1.13 -0.22
CA GLY A 119 14.47 0.28 0.24
C GLY A 119 15.67 1.06 0.75
N CYS A 120 16.75 0.34 1.04
CA CYS A 120 18.06 0.91 1.39
C CYS A 120 18.89 1.19 0.13
N PHE A 121 19.28 2.45 -0.03
CA PHE A 121 20.07 2.93 -1.16
C PHE A 121 21.39 3.49 -0.67
N CYS A 122 22.44 3.39 -1.48
CA CYS A 122 23.69 4.06 -1.16
C CYS A 122 23.48 5.57 -1.06
N LYS A 123 24.03 6.18 0.00
CA LYS A 123 24.04 7.64 0.18
C LYS A 123 24.76 8.31 -1.00
N ASN A 124 24.47 9.59 -1.20
CA ASN A 124 25.16 10.39 -2.22
C ASN A 124 26.69 10.21 -2.17
N GLY A 125 27.30 10.03 -3.34
CA GLY A 125 28.73 9.77 -3.50
C GLY A 125 29.18 8.32 -3.27
N HIS A 126 28.26 7.41 -2.92
CA HIS A 126 28.53 5.99 -2.77
C HIS A 126 27.80 5.17 -3.84
N VAL A 127 28.42 4.06 -4.24
CA VAL A 127 27.87 3.07 -5.17
C VAL A 127 27.92 1.69 -4.54
N ARG A 128 27.04 0.77 -4.96
CA ARG A 128 27.05 -0.59 -4.43
C ARG A 128 28.27 -1.33 -4.96
N ARG A 129 28.95 -2.09 -4.11
CA ARG A 129 30.13 -2.87 -4.53
C ARG A 129 29.81 -3.80 -5.70
N ASP A 130 28.68 -4.48 -5.63
CA ASP A 130 28.22 -5.41 -6.66
C ASP A 130 26.68 -5.48 -6.74
N SER A 131 26.15 -6.34 -7.60
CA SER A 131 24.70 -6.50 -7.84
C SER A 131 23.93 -7.13 -6.68
N ASN A 132 24.60 -7.66 -5.66
CA ASN A 132 23.97 -8.16 -4.45
C ASN A 132 23.43 -6.99 -3.61
N LYS A 133 22.12 -6.99 -3.33
CA LYS A 133 21.44 -5.99 -2.51
C LYS A 133 21.93 -5.90 -1.06
N LYS A 134 22.77 -6.84 -0.61
CA LYS A 134 23.41 -6.82 0.71
C LYS A 134 24.88 -6.36 0.66
N SER A 135 25.44 -6.11 -0.53
CA SER A 135 26.82 -5.66 -0.68
C SER A 135 26.99 -4.24 -0.14
N SER A 136 28.19 -3.92 0.35
CA SER A 136 28.46 -2.61 0.96
C SER A 136 28.40 -1.47 -0.06
N CYS A 137 27.98 -0.30 0.42
CA CYS A 137 28.10 0.95 -0.31
C CYS A 137 29.47 1.59 -0.04
N VAL A 138 30.24 1.78 -1.11
CA VAL A 138 31.61 2.32 -1.07
C VAL A 138 31.70 3.57 -1.93
N LYS A 139 32.70 4.41 -1.69
CA LYS A 139 32.98 5.51 -2.62
C LYS A 139 33.41 4.95 -3.96
N ARG A 140 33.17 5.68 -5.05
CA ARG A 140 33.60 5.24 -6.39
C ARG A 140 35.12 5.04 -6.49
N GLN A 141 35.92 5.75 -5.70
CA GLN A 141 37.38 5.57 -5.64
C GLN A 141 37.83 4.32 -4.85
N GLU A 142 36.91 3.69 -4.12
CA GLU A 142 37.13 2.49 -3.30
C GLU A 142 36.55 1.23 -3.96
N CYS A 143 36.08 1.40 -5.20
CA CYS A 143 36.03 0.33 -6.20
C CYS A 143 37.47 0.10 -6.71
#